data_AF-A0ABD2P743-F1
#
_entry.id   AF-A0ABD2P743-F1
#
_cell.length_a   1.000
_cell.length_b   1.000
_cell.length_c   1.000
_cell.angle_alpha   90.00
_cell.angle_beta   90.00
_cell.angle_gamma   90.00
#
_symmetry.space_group_name_H-M   'P 1'
#
loop_
_entity.id
_entity.type
_entity.pdbx_description
1 polymer ?
#
loop_
_entity_poly.entity_id
_entity_poly.type
_entity_poly.pdbx_seq_one_letter_code
_entity_poly.pdbx_strand_id
1 'polypeptide(L)'
;MALNETLSEGGDIRNGRRITSKMWNRDFHGITGHVRIDDNGDRDADYSILDLDPITGKFEVVAHYYGLNKRYSPVPGKKIHWPGSNEAPPPDTPRCGFLDDNPDCKDNGTGIYFYLKIIFYYVILYNAPFNRLET
;
A
#
# COMPACT_ATOMS: atom_id res chain seq x y z
N MET A 1 38.15 -7.01 -5.41
CA MET A 1 37.26 -8.05 -5.96
C MET A 1 37.43 -9.28 -5.10
N ALA A 2 36.33 -9.90 -4.63
CA ALA A 2 36.35 -10.92 -3.59
C ALA A 2 37.34 -12.08 -3.83
N LEU A 3 37.37 -12.65 -5.05
CA LEU A 3 38.31 -13.71 -5.41
C LEU A 3 39.78 -13.28 -5.29
N ASN A 4 40.11 -12.07 -5.77
CA ASN A 4 41.48 -11.55 -5.73
C ASN A 4 41.95 -11.37 -4.28
N GLU A 5 41.08 -10.88 -3.40
CA GLU A 5 41.37 -10.72 -1.98
C GLU A 5 41.57 -12.08 -1.29
N THR A 6 40.75 -13.08 -1.63
CA THR A 6 40.94 -14.44 -1.13
C THR A 6 42.30 -15.01 -1.54
N LEU A 7 42.72 -14.82 -2.80
CA LEU A 7 44.00 -15.31 -3.31
C LEU A 7 45.19 -14.57 -2.68
N SER A 8 45.10 -13.24 -2.51
CA SER A 8 46.18 -12.46 -1.88
C SER A 8 46.43 -12.85 -0.42
N GLU A 9 45.43 -13.42 0.25
CA GLU A 9 45.51 -13.94 1.61
C GLU A 9 45.82 -15.45 1.66
N GLY A 10 46.34 -16.02 0.57
CA GLY A 10 46.72 -17.44 0.48
C GLY A 10 45.54 -18.42 0.51
N GLY A 11 44.34 -17.96 0.16
CA GLY A 11 43.14 -18.81 0.09
C GLY A 11 43.04 -19.64 -1.20
N ASP A 12 42.14 -20.62 -1.18
CA ASP A 12 41.83 -21.48 -2.33
C ASP A 12 40.59 -20.94 -3.07
N ILE A 13 40.64 -20.93 -4.41
CA ILE A 13 39.52 -20.63 -5.30
C ILE A 13 38.29 -21.53 -5.06
N ARG A 14 38.49 -22.72 -4.48
CA ARG A 14 37.43 -23.69 -4.16
C ARG A 14 36.69 -23.37 -2.86
N ASN A 15 37.21 -22.46 -2.03
CA ASN A 15 36.55 -22.06 -0.79
C ASN A 15 35.49 -20.99 -1.06
N GLY A 16 34.34 -21.43 -1.60
CA GLY A 16 33.22 -20.55 -1.95
C GLY A 16 32.73 -19.72 -0.77
N ARG A 17 32.68 -20.29 0.45
CA ARG A 17 32.25 -19.56 1.65
C ARG A 17 33.15 -18.37 1.97
N ARG A 18 34.47 -18.53 1.86
CA ARG A 18 35.45 -17.45 2.10
C ARG A 18 35.41 -16.38 1.01
N ILE A 19 35.11 -16.76 -0.23
CA ILE A 19 34.94 -15.80 -1.34
C ILE A 19 33.64 -15.01 -1.13
N THR A 20 32.51 -15.69 -0.92
CA THR A 20 31.19 -15.06 -0.74
C THR A 20 31.15 -14.15 0.49
N SER A 21 31.79 -14.52 1.61
CA SER A 21 31.83 -13.65 2.79
C SER A 21 32.54 -12.32 2.54
N LYS A 22 33.42 -12.22 1.53
CA LYS A 22 34.08 -10.97 1.12
C LYS A 22 33.26 -10.15 0.10
N MET A 23 32.14 -10.71 -0.37
CA MET A 23 31.18 -10.02 -1.22
C MET A 23 30.12 -9.28 -0.41
N TRP A 24 29.84 -9.71 0.82
CA TRP A 24 28.82 -9.13 1.71
C TRP A 24 29.33 -7.84 2.35
N ASN A 25 28.38 -6.99 2.77
CA ASN A 25 28.61 -5.66 3.36
C ASN A 25 29.63 -4.82 2.58
N ARG A 26 29.40 -4.69 1.27
CA ARG A 26 30.36 -4.09 0.34
C ARG A 26 29.69 -3.31 -0.76
N ASP A 27 30.32 -2.16 -1.07
CA ASP A 27 29.98 -1.30 -2.18
C ASP A 27 30.94 -1.49 -3.37
N PHE A 28 30.41 -1.46 -4.59
CA PHE A 28 31.19 -1.40 -5.82
C PHE A 28 30.40 -0.75 -6.97
N HIS A 29 31.10 -0.33 -8.02
CA HIS A 29 30.47 0.21 -9.23
C HIS A 29 30.44 -0.86 -10.32
N GLY A 30 29.24 -1.18 -10.79
CA GLY A 30 29.01 -2.08 -11.92
C GLY A 30 28.41 -1.35 -13.12
N ILE A 31 28.01 -2.10 -14.15
CA ILE A 31 27.32 -1.54 -15.32
C ILE A 31 25.97 -0.88 -14.98
N THR A 32 25.36 -1.29 -13.86
CA THR A 32 24.11 -0.72 -13.33
C THR A 32 24.35 0.45 -12.36
N GLY A 33 25.57 0.98 -12.30
CA GLY A 33 25.95 2.05 -11.36
C GLY A 33 26.40 1.52 -10.00
N HIS A 34 26.03 2.23 -8.94
CA HIS A 34 26.35 1.84 -7.56
C HIS A 34 25.63 0.54 -7.18
N VAL A 35 26.37 -0.39 -6.58
CA VAL A 35 25.86 -1.67 -6.08
C VAL A 35 26.34 -1.82 -4.65
N ARG A 36 25.43 -2.04 -3.71
CA ARG A 36 25.76 -2.49 -2.37
C ARG A 36 25.17 -3.86 -2.11
N ILE A 37 25.99 -4.76 -1.57
CA ILE A 37 25.54 -6.00 -0.95
C ILE A 37 25.53 -5.77 0.56
N ASP A 38 24.41 -6.04 1.22
CA ASP A 38 24.25 -5.87 2.66
C ASP A 38 24.97 -6.96 3.46
N ASP A 39 24.83 -6.90 4.78
CA ASP A 39 25.44 -7.84 5.72
C ASP A 39 24.78 -9.23 5.73
N ASN A 40 23.60 -9.38 5.13
CA ASN A 40 22.94 -10.66 4.88
C ASN A 40 23.29 -11.27 3.51
N GLY A 41 24.01 -10.53 2.66
CA GLY A 41 24.43 -10.99 1.34
C GLY A 41 23.47 -10.64 0.22
N ASP A 42 22.47 -9.79 0.48
CA ASP A 42 21.47 -9.37 -0.48
C ASP A 42 21.83 -7.99 -1.06
N ARG A 43 21.37 -7.71 -2.28
CA ARG A 43 21.61 -6.41 -2.90
C ARG A 43 20.62 -5.37 -2.37
N ASP A 44 21.12 -4.21 -1.95
CA ASP A 44 20.31 -3.02 -1.78
C ASP A 44 19.74 -2.61 -3.15
N ALA A 45 18.45 -2.85 -3.34
CA ALA A 45 17.79 -2.69 -4.64
C ALA A 45 17.25 -1.27 -4.82
N ASP A 46 17.71 -0.61 -5.89
CA ASP A 46 17.16 0.65 -6.36
C ASP A 46 16.05 0.39 -7.39
N TYR A 47 14.95 1.14 -7.27
CA TYR A 47 13.79 1.00 -8.15
C TYR A 47 13.47 2.31 -8.84
N SER A 48 12.93 2.22 -10.05
CA SER A 48 12.27 3.34 -10.73
C SER A 48 10.77 3.11 -10.72
N ILE A 49 10.02 4.14 -10.34
CA ILE A 49 8.56 4.13 -10.34
C ILE A 49 8.16 4.78 -11.65
N LEU A 50 7.43 4.02 -12.47
CA LEU A 50 6.94 4.46 -13.75
C LEU A 50 5.43 4.70 -13.64
N ASP A 51 4.97 5.74 -14.29
CA ASP A 51 3.57 6.09 -14.42
C ASP A 51 3.21 6.25 -15.89
N LEU A 52 1.95 6.01 -16.23
CA LEU A 52 1.46 6.11 -17.60
C LEU A 52 1.16 7.58 -17.92
N ASP A 53 1.87 8.15 -18.89
CA ASP A 53 1.54 9.46 -19.43
C ASP A 53 0.19 9.39 -20.17
N PRO A 54 -0.86 10.10 -19.72
CA PRO A 54 -2.19 10.02 -20.31
C PRO A 54 -2.27 10.65 -21.71
N ILE A 55 -1.31 11.48 -22.11
CA ILE A 55 -1.28 12.13 -23.43
C ILE A 55 -0.59 11.22 -24.44
N THR A 56 0.60 10.71 -24.10
CA THR A 56 1.40 9.91 -25.03
C THR A 56 1.10 8.41 -24.96
N GLY A 57 0.46 7.94 -23.89
CA GLY A 57 0.17 6.53 -23.65
C GLY A 57 1.41 5.70 -23.33
N LYS A 58 2.51 6.33 -22.90
CA LYS A 58 3.79 5.66 -22.59
C LYS A 58 4.09 5.73 -21.11
N PHE A 59 4.77 4.70 -20.60
CA PHE A 59 5.28 4.73 -19.25
C PHE A 59 6.54 5.61 -19.16
N GLU A 60 6.54 6.52 -18.21
CA GLU A 60 7.65 7.42 -17.93
C GLU A 60 8.07 7.31 -16.47
N VAL A 61 9.35 7.50 -16.18
CA VAL A 61 9.84 7.52 -14.81
C VAL A 61 9.38 8.80 -14.11
N VAL A 62 8.69 8.64 -12.99
CA VAL A 62 8.18 9.76 -12.18
C VAL A 62 8.86 9.86 -10.82
N ALA A 63 9.51 8.78 -10.35
CA ALA A 63 10.30 8.78 -9.14
C ALA A 63 11.31 7.63 -9.10
N HIS A 64 12.26 7.75 -8.19
CA HIS A 64 13.20 6.67 -7.84
C HIS A 64 13.06 6.33 -6.36
N TYR A 65 13.25 5.06 -6.02
CA TYR A 65 13.47 4.60 -4.66
C TYR A 65 14.88 4.07 -4.54
N TYR A 66 15.66 4.64 -3.62
CA TYR A 66 17.03 4.21 -3.36
C TYR A 66 17.04 3.25 -2.17
N GLY A 67 17.43 2.00 -2.40
CA GLY A 67 17.35 0.92 -1.41
C GLY A 67 18.24 1.17 -0.21
N LEU A 68 19.47 1.64 -0.48
CA LEU A 68 20.50 1.88 0.53
C LEU A 68 20.06 2.83 1.65
N ASN A 69 19.42 3.94 1.30
CA ASN A 69 18.97 4.96 2.25
C ASN A 69 17.44 4.97 2.43
N LYS A 70 16.74 3.97 1.86
CA LYS A 70 15.28 3.81 1.91
C LYS A 70 14.53 5.08 1.53
N ARG A 71 15.00 5.79 0.50
CA ARG A 71 14.52 7.13 0.17
C ARG A 71 13.75 7.15 -1.15
N TYR A 72 12.51 7.62 -1.08
CA TYR A 72 11.74 8.05 -2.24
C TYR A 72 12.23 9.42 -2.74
N SER A 73 12.46 9.52 -4.05
CA SER A 73 12.97 10.73 -4.71
C SER A 73 12.14 11.00 -5.97
N PRO A 74 11.22 11.98 -5.96
CA PRO A 74 10.43 12.32 -7.14
C PRO A 74 11.31 12.95 -8.22
N VAL A 75 10.97 12.70 -9.49
CA VAL A 75 11.62 13.37 -10.63
C VAL A 75 11.07 14.79 -10.74
N PRO A 76 11.91 15.83 -10.73
CA PRO A 76 11.46 17.22 -10.86
C PRO A 76 10.59 17.43 -12.11
N GLY A 77 9.44 18.07 -11.95
CA GLY A 77 8.50 18.36 -13.04
C GLY A 77 7.65 17.17 -13.50
N LYS A 78 7.77 15.99 -12.87
CA LYS A 78 6.88 14.85 -13.08
C LYS A 78 5.94 14.68 -11.87
N LYS A 79 4.71 14.26 -12.14
CA LYS A 79 3.71 13.89 -11.12
C LYS A 79 3.12 12.52 -11.48
N ILE A 80 2.66 11.80 -10.46
CA ILE A 80 1.87 10.57 -10.68
C ILE A 80 0.46 10.99 -11.12
N HIS A 81 -0.03 10.42 -12.21
CA HIS A 81 -1.34 10.67 -12.77
C HIS A 81 -2.34 9.70 -12.17
N TRP A 82 -3.13 10.20 -11.22
CA TRP A 82 -4.25 9.45 -10.69
C TRP A 82 -5.52 9.73 -11.49
N PRO A 83 -6.22 8.69 -11.98
CA PRO A 83 -7.48 8.87 -12.68
C PRO A 83 -8.56 9.41 -11.72
N GLY A 84 -9.39 10.32 -12.21
CA GLY A 84 -10.50 10.93 -11.44
C GLY A 84 -10.38 12.45 -11.32
N SER A 85 -11.23 13.06 -10.49
CA SER A 85 -11.35 14.53 -10.37
C SER A 85 -10.33 15.17 -9.43
N ASN A 86 -9.70 14.38 -8.55
CA ASN A 86 -8.97 14.93 -7.40
C ASN A 86 -7.44 14.88 -7.56
N GLU A 87 -6.93 14.41 -8.70
CA GLU A 87 -5.48 14.22 -9.00
C GLU A 87 -4.68 13.53 -7.85
N ALA A 88 -5.37 12.77 -7.00
CA ALA A 88 -4.85 12.20 -5.77
C ALA A 88 -5.01 10.67 -5.79
N PRO A 89 -4.15 9.92 -5.07
CA PRO A 89 -4.29 8.49 -4.96
C PRO A 89 -5.67 8.12 -4.40
N PRO A 90 -6.29 7.04 -4.90
CA PRO A 90 -7.49 6.52 -4.26
C PRO A 90 -7.15 6.09 -2.82
N PRO A 91 -8.14 6.12 -1.90
CA PRO A 91 -7.96 5.57 -0.56
C PRO A 91 -7.46 4.12 -0.60
N ASP A 92 -6.59 3.76 0.34
CA ASP A 92 -6.04 2.41 0.48
C ASP A 92 -7.09 1.39 0.94
N THR A 93 -8.18 1.86 1.54
CA THR A 93 -9.34 1.07 1.97
C THR A 93 -10.61 1.60 1.32
N PRO A 94 -11.49 0.74 0.76
CA PRO A 94 -12.79 1.17 0.25
C PRO A 94 -13.65 1.85 1.33
N ARG A 95 -14.55 2.76 0.92
CA ARG A 95 -15.44 3.48 1.85
C ARG A 95 -16.19 2.55 2.81
N CYS A 96 -16.64 1.38 2.35
CA CYS A 96 -17.41 0.44 3.16
C CYS A 96 -16.57 -0.68 3.80
N GLY A 97 -15.24 -0.55 3.77
CA GLY A 97 -14.34 -1.65 4.14
C GLY A 97 -14.24 -2.71 3.05
N PHE A 98 -13.27 -3.61 3.18
CA PHE A 98 -13.10 -4.71 2.23
C PHE A 98 -14.16 -5.81 2.38
N LEU A 99 -14.75 -5.93 3.57
CA LEU A 99 -15.74 -6.96 3.93
C LEU A 99 -17.15 -6.39 4.13
N ASP A 100 -17.40 -5.15 3.69
CA ASP A 100 -18.68 -4.45 3.89
C ASP A 100 -19.10 -4.36 5.37
N ASP A 101 -18.11 -4.28 6.25
CA ASP A 101 -18.28 -4.27 7.69
C ASP A 101 -18.36 -2.86 8.27
N ASN A 102 -18.09 -1.83 7.47
CA ASN A 102 -18.19 -0.44 7.91
C ASN A 102 -19.64 -0.09 8.31
N PRO A 103 -19.90 0.26 9.58
CA PRO A 103 -21.23 0.64 10.06
C PRO A 103 -21.86 1.81 9.29
N ASP A 104 -21.06 2.72 8.75
CA ASP A 104 -21.55 3.88 7.99
C ASP A 104 -22.21 3.49 6.66
N CYS A 105 -21.93 2.28 6.16
CA CYS A 105 -22.55 1.72 4.96
C CYS A 105 -23.68 0.73 5.27
N LYS A 106 -23.87 0.36 6.54
CA LYS A 106 -24.96 -0.54 6.94
C LYS A 106 -26.25 0.25 7.09
N ASP A 107 -27.17 0.05 6.16
CA ASP A 107 -28.54 0.51 6.35
C ASP A 107 -29.18 -0.33 7.45
N ASN A 108 -29.20 0.21 8.67
CA ASN A 108 -29.72 -0.49 9.85
C ASN A 108 -31.25 -0.68 9.82
N GLY A 109 -31.93 -0.41 8.69
CA GLY A 109 -33.38 -0.55 8.56
C GLY A 109 -34.15 0.29 9.56
N THR A 110 -33.51 1.30 10.15
CA THR A 110 -34.05 2.16 11.21
C THR A 110 -35.30 2.86 10.71
N GLY A 111 -35.32 3.28 9.44
CA GLY A 111 -36.50 3.85 8.78
C GLY A 111 -37.71 2.93 8.85
N ILE A 112 -37.57 1.66 8.44
CA ILE A 112 -38.66 0.67 8.45
C ILE A 112 -39.15 0.43 9.89
N TYR A 113 -38.22 0.29 10.84
CA TYR A 113 -38.57 0.17 12.26
C TYR A 113 -39.34 1.38 12.80
N PHE A 114 -38.97 2.61 12.41
CA PHE A 114 -39.70 3.83 12.77
C PHE A 114 -41.12 3.84 12.17
N TYR A 115 -41.28 3.49 10.90
CA TYR A 115 -42.60 3.43 10.24
C TYR A 115 -43.51 2.38 10.88
N LEU A 116 -42.98 1.19 11.19
CA LEU A 116 -43.73 0.14 11.87
C LEU A 116 -44.18 0.57 13.29
N LYS A 117 -43.34 1.30 14.03
CA LYS A 117 -43.72 1.85 15.34
C LYS A 117 -44.83 2.90 15.24
N ILE A 118 -44.78 3.78 14.24
CA ILE A 118 -45.83 4.79 14.02
C ILE A 118 -47.16 4.11 13.71
N ILE A 119 -47.17 3.14 12.79
CA ILE A 119 -48.38 2.38 12.44
C ILE A 119 -48.93 1.65 13.67
N PHE A 120 -48.07 1.00 14.45
CA PHE A 120 -48.48 0.31 15.66
C PHE A 120 -49.09 1.26 16.70
N TYR A 121 -48.47 2.41 16.94
CA TYR A 121 -49.00 3.43 17.86
C TYR A 121 -50.34 4.01 17.38
N TYR A 122 -50.47 4.27 16.07
CA TYR A 122 -51.73 4.66 15.45
C TYR A 122 -52.80 3.58 15.68
N VAL A 123 -52.52 2.32 15.37
CA VAL A 123 -53.47 1.23 15.60
C VAL A 123 -53.92 1.17 17.06
N ILE A 124 -53.01 1.33 18.04
CA ILE A 124 -53.38 1.39 19.45
C ILE A 124 -54.25 2.60 19.77
N LEU A 125 -53.91 3.81 19.32
CA LEU A 125 -54.70 5.01 19.62
C LEU A 125 -56.12 4.95 19.05
N TYR A 126 -56.29 4.38 17.86
CA TYR A 126 -57.59 4.35 17.17
C TYR A 126 -58.41 3.08 17.45
N ASN A 127 -57.80 2.01 17.98
CA ASN A 127 -58.51 0.76 18.33
C ASN A 127 -58.49 0.44 19.83
N ALA A 128 -57.87 1.26 20.68
CA ALA A 128 -57.99 1.09 22.13
C ALA A 128 -59.45 1.36 22.54
N PRO A 129 -60.17 0.37 23.10
CA PRO A 129 -61.48 0.62 23.65
C PRO A 129 -61.34 1.60 24.80
N PHE A 130 -62.04 2.73 24.72
CA PHE A 130 -62.21 3.66 25.83
C PHE A 130 -62.96 2.88 26.91
N ASN A 131 -62.23 2.25 27.84
CA ASN A 131 -62.84 1.64 29.02
C ASN A 131 -63.51 2.78 29.77
N ARG A 132 -64.84 2.86 29.59
CA ARG A 132 -65.71 3.79 30.27
C ARG A 132 -65.56 3.48 31.76
N LEU A 133 -64.88 4.36 32.48
CA LEU A 133 -65.00 4.46 33.93
C LEU A 133 -66.47 4.81 34.21
N GLU A 134 -67.29 3.80 34.47
CA GLU A 134 -68.52 4.02 35.24
C GLU A 134 -68.23 3.62 36.69
N THR A 135 -68.56 4.59 37.54
CA THR A 135 -68.64 4.59 39.01
C THR A 135 -69.48 3.47 39.58
#